data_AF-A0A1I7E296-F1
#
_entry.id   AF-A0A1I7E296-F1
#
_cell.length_a   1.000
_cell.length_b   1.000
_cell.length_c   1.000
_cell.angle_alpha   90.00
_cell.angle_beta   90.00
_cell.angle_gamma   90.00
#
_symmetry.space_group_name_H-M   'P 1'
#
loop_
_entity.id
_entity.type
_entity.pdbx_description
1 polymer ?
#
loop_
_entity_poly.entity_id
_entity_poly.type
_entity_poly.pdbx_seq_one_letter_code
_entity_poly.pdbx_strand_id
1 'polypeptide(L)'
;MKNTLKHLIQKNKERERAYTAQRQAEIDNPFTKDNRRDFLKKTALGGLSLSALMGLSIEDTMAETTKNVRRASAPSDLKITDLRYALTNVMNGTAIIRIDTNQGIYGLGEVRDGADPKYALMLKSRILGENPCNVEKLFKIIKQFGGQSRQAGGVCAVEMALWDLCGKAYNVPAWQLLGGRYRDSVRLYADTPEADSPEEQLKLIKYRTEEQGYTWLKMDVSIGEIMDIPGCIVNPEIFKMGKSQWQGGYMSYANTAHPFTGVQITEKGLDELAKIVDHVRGMVGYDIPISTDHYGHFDLNNCIRLGQALDKYRLAWLEDMVPWQMWQQHKTITDALNTPTTTGEDIYLLEYFKDLIDNHAVDIVHPDLASSGGLLETKKIADYAEEKGIGMAMHQAGTPVSFMANVHCAAATQNFLALEHHSVDIPWWEDLVTMTGGGKMIDKGYAPVPLDAPGLGIELNEEVIKAHLHPSDSSYFAPTDMWNEKRSHDRTYS
;
A
#
# COMPACT_ATOMS: atom_id res chain seq x y z
N MET A 1 38.93 12.95 39.88
CA MET A 1 37.90 12.76 38.82
C MET A 1 37.18 14.04 38.39
N LYS A 2 36.61 14.87 39.29
CA LYS A 2 35.83 16.07 38.87
C LYS A 2 36.65 17.20 38.20
N ASN A 3 37.94 17.38 38.55
CA ASN A 3 38.80 18.42 37.91
C ASN A 3 39.29 18.03 36.50
N THR A 4 39.60 16.76 36.28
CA THR A 4 40.05 16.26 34.96
C THR A 4 38.94 16.37 33.92
N LEU A 5 37.71 16.06 34.31
CA LEU A 5 36.54 16.17 33.44
C LEU A 5 36.24 17.62 33.06
N LYS A 6 36.34 18.56 34.01
CA LYS A 6 36.21 20.01 33.73
C LYS A 6 37.27 20.50 32.76
N HIS A 7 38.51 20.03 32.88
CA HIS A 7 39.59 20.41 31.98
C HIS A 7 39.39 19.86 30.56
N LEU A 8 38.91 18.62 30.43
CA LEU A 8 38.55 18.03 29.14
C LEU A 8 37.38 18.76 28.45
N ILE A 9 36.34 19.12 29.21
CA ILE A 9 35.21 19.90 28.70
C ILE A 9 35.68 21.27 28.21
N GLN A 10 36.53 21.94 28.98
CA GLN A 10 37.07 23.25 28.60
C GLN A 10 37.93 23.16 27.32
N LYS A 11 38.80 22.15 27.22
CA LYS A 11 39.63 21.90 26.05
C LYS A 11 38.81 21.56 24.81
N ASN A 12 37.70 20.84 24.97
CA ASN A 12 36.77 20.55 23.86
C ASN A 12 36.02 21.81 23.41
N LYS A 13 35.54 22.65 24.34
CA LYS A 13 34.92 23.93 23.99
C LYS A 13 35.87 24.88 23.27
N GLU A 14 37.14 24.89 23.65
CA GLU A 14 38.18 25.67 22.96
C GLU A 14 38.45 25.14 21.56
N ARG A 15 38.50 23.81 21.37
CA ARG A 15 38.61 23.17 20.05
C ARG A 15 37.41 23.46 19.16
N GLU A 16 36.20 23.39 19.70
CA GLU A 16 34.97 23.70 18.96
C GLU A 16 34.94 25.16 18.53
N ARG A 17 35.27 26.10 19.44
CA ARG A 17 35.36 27.53 19.07
C ARG A 17 36.43 27.79 18.01
N ALA A 18 37.59 27.15 18.09
CA ALA A 18 38.63 27.27 17.08
C ALA A 18 38.18 26.70 15.73
N TYR A 19 37.48 25.57 15.73
CA TYR A 19 36.92 24.95 14.53
C TYR A 19 35.83 25.82 13.89
N THR A 20 34.92 26.36 14.68
CA THR A 20 33.86 27.28 14.19
C THR A 20 34.46 28.57 13.65
N ALA A 21 35.46 29.15 14.32
CA ALA A 21 36.15 30.35 13.84
C ALA A 21 36.91 30.08 12.53
N GLN A 22 37.52 28.90 12.38
CA GLN A 22 38.18 28.48 11.14
C GLN A 22 37.18 28.32 9.99
N ARG A 23 36.02 27.67 10.25
CA ARG A 23 34.94 27.53 9.27
C ARG A 23 34.32 28.86 8.87
N GLN A 24 34.11 29.76 9.83
CA GLN A 24 33.58 31.09 9.54
C GLN A 24 34.56 31.92 8.72
N ALA A 25 35.86 31.86 9.02
CA ALA A 25 36.90 32.50 8.21
C ALA A 25 37.00 31.93 6.78
N GLU A 26 36.68 30.65 6.60
CA GLU A 26 36.62 29.97 5.29
C GLU A 26 35.36 30.36 4.49
N ILE A 27 34.25 30.63 5.17
CA ILE A 27 32.99 31.14 4.60
C ILE A 27 33.12 32.63 4.22
N ASP A 28 33.76 33.43 5.07
CA ASP A 28 33.87 34.89 4.92
C ASP A 28 34.90 35.30 3.85
N ASN A 29 35.74 34.38 3.36
CA ASN A 29 36.71 34.66 2.29
C ASN A 29 36.84 33.47 1.31
N PRO A 30 35.94 33.34 0.31
CA PRO A 30 35.89 32.21 -0.62
C PRO A 30 36.98 32.25 -1.71
N PHE A 31 38.13 32.88 -1.47
CA PHE A 31 39.27 32.89 -2.40
C PHE A 31 40.33 31.84 -2.07
N THR A 32 39.93 30.58 -1.93
CA THR A 32 40.84 29.47 -2.25
C THR A 32 40.81 29.28 -3.76
N LYS A 33 41.84 29.78 -4.45
CA LYS A 33 42.03 29.51 -5.87
C LYS A 33 42.05 28.00 -6.07
N ASP A 34 41.02 27.47 -6.76
CA ASP A 34 41.01 26.15 -7.38
C ASP A 34 42.24 26.01 -8.28
N ASN A 35 43.33 25.52 -7.71
CA ASN A 35 44.50 25.13 -8.47
C ASN A 35 44.53 23.60 -8.57
N ARG A 36 45.16 23.10 -9.64
CA ARG A 36 45.35 21.66 -9.87
C ARG A 36 45.88 20.90 -8.65
N ARG A 37 46.64 21.56 -7.75
CA ARG A 37 47.16 20.97 -6.52
C ARG A 37 46.07 20.70 -5.48
N ASP A 38 45.06 21.55 -5.40
CA ASP A 38 43.94 21.36 -4.47
C ASP A 38 42.97 20.28 -4.98
N PHE A 39 42.74 20.22 -6.29
CA PHE A 39 42.06 19.09 -6.95
C PHE A 39 42.80 17.77 -6.72
N LEU A 40 44.13 17.75 -6.85
CA LEU A 40 44.97 16.57 -6.59
C LEU A 40 45.02 16.17 -5.11
N LYS A 41 44.91 17.12 -4.17
CA LYS A 41 44.81 16.84 -2.74
C LYS A 41 43.43 16.31 -2.35
N LYS A 42 42.35 16.85 -2.93
CA LYS A 42 40.98 16.36 -2.73
C LYS A 42 40.78 14.96 -3.32
N THR A 43 41.44 14.63 -4.43
CA THR A 43 41.48 13.26 -4.98
C THR A 43 42.36 12.31 -4.15
N ALA A 44 43.48 12.79 -3.57
CA ALA A 44 44.30 11.98 -2.68
C ALA A 44 43.60 11.60 -1.36
N LEU A 45 42.64 12.41 -0.88
CA LEU A 45 41.80 12.10 0.28
C LEU A 45 40.79 10.95 0.02
N GLY A 46 40.61 10.54 -1.24
CA GLY A 46 39.82 9.38 -1.66
C GLY A 46 40.60 8.05 -1.74
N GLY A 47 41.90 8.05 -1.42
CA GLY A 47 42.70 6.84 -1.21
C GLY A 47 43.69 6.46 -2.32
N LEU A 48 43.67 7.09 -3.51
CA LEU A 48 44.72 6.94 -4.53
C LEU A 48 45.01 8.26 -5.22
N SER A 49 46.30 8.57 -5.39
CA SER A 49 46.72 9.72 -6.18
C SER A 49 46.39 9.49 -7.67
N LEU A 50 46.05 10.55 -8.42
CA LEU A 50 45.83 10.47 -9.87
C LEU A 50 46.98 9.77 -10.62
N SER A 51 48.21 9.95 -10.14
CA SER A 51 49.42 9.31 -10.64
C SER A 51 49.46 7.78 -10.45
N ALA A 52 48.76 7.25 -9.45
CA ALA A 52 48.64 5.80 -9.24
C ALA A 52 47.56 5.16 -10.13
N LEU A 53 46.55 5.94 -10.56
CA LEU A 53 45.53 5.49 -11.52
C LEU A 53 46.07 5.47 -12.97
N MET A 54 47.08 6.28 -13.30
CA MET A 54 47.68 6.31 -14.65
C MET A 54 48.41 5.02 -15.06
N GLY A 55 48.75 4.14 -14.11
CA GLY A 55 49.37 2.84 -14.37
C GLY A 55 48.40 1.65 -14.33
N LEU A 56 47.12 1.90 -14.02
CA LEU A 56 46.08 0.89 -13.94
C LEU A 56 45.37 0.73 -15.29
N SER A 57 44.77 -0.43 -15.51
CA SER A 57 43.82 -0.59 -16.62
C SER A 57 42.61 0.31 -16.39
N ILE A 58 41.81 0.55 -17.45
CA ILE A 58 40.54 1.26 -17.32
C ILE A 58 39.62 0.55 -16.32
N GLU A 59 39.62 -0.79 -16.32
CA GLU A 59 38.81 -1.62 -15.43
C GLU A 59 39.22 -1.46 -13.96
N ASP A 60 40.52 -1.52 -13.67
CA ASP A 60 41.05 -1.33 -12.31
C ASP A 60 40.82 0.11 -11.81
N THR A 61 40.98 1.09 -12.70
CA THR A 61 40.70 2.49 -12.39
C THR A 61 39.22 2.69 -12.05
N MET A 62 38.31 2.06 -12.80
CA MET A 62 36.87 2.12 -12.52
C MET A 62 36.53 1.41 -11.21
N ALA A 63 37.03 0.20 -10.97
CA ALA A 63 36.78 -0.57 -9.74
C ALA A 63 37.20 0.23 -8.50
N GLU A 64 38.36 0.87 -8.57
CA GLU A 64 38.95 1.60 -7.46
C GLU A 64 38.32 2.97 -7.22
N THR A 65 37.95 3.71 -8.28
CA THR A 65 37.23 4.99 -8.15
C THR A 65 35.78 4.80 -7.71
N THR A 66 35.21 3.62 -7.96
CA THR A 66 33.83 3.28 -7.55
C THR A 66 33.76 2.43 -6.27
N LYS A 67 34.88 2.09 -5.63
CA LYS A 67 34.93 1.20 -4.46
C LYS A 67 34.10 1.68 -3.26
N ASN A 68 33.93 3.00 -3.14
CA ASN A 68 33.16 3.63 -2.07
C ASN A 68 31.70 3.92 -2.48
N VAL A 69 31.34 3.62 -3.73
CA VAL A 69 29.97 3.72 -4.22
C VAL A 69 29.30 2.37 -3.98
N ARG A 70 28.35 2.32 -3.05
CA ARG A 70 27.51 1.14 -2.87
C ARG A 70 26.63 0.98 -4.12
N ARG A 71 26.93 -0.02 -4.95
CA ARG A 71 26.15 -0.36 -6.13
C ARG A 71 25.63 -1.78 -5.95
N ALA A 72 24.30 -1.92 -5.88
CA ALA A 72 23.66 -3.24 -5.90
C ALA A 72 23.59 -3.81 -7.33
N SER A 73 23.63 -2.94 -8.35
CA SER A 73 23.64 -3.28 -9.77
C SER A 73 24.30 -2.16 -10.59
N ALA A 74 24.36 -2.33 -11.92
CA ALA A 74 24.55 -1.27 -12.90
C ALA A 74 23.16 -0.92 -13.48
N PRO A 75 22.45 0.09 -12.94
CA PRO A 75 21.05 0.35 -13.29
C PRO A 75 20.81 0.63 -14.77
N SER A 76 21.78 1.22 -15.49
CA SER A 76 21.69 1.48 -16.93
C SER A 76 21.63 0.21 -17.78
N ASP A 77 22.29 -0.86 -17.34
CA ASP A 77 22.43 -2.12 -18.08
C ASP A 77 21.46 -3.21 -17.59
N LEU A 78 20.59 -2.85 -16.65
CA LEU A 78 19.63 -3.76 -16.06
C LEU A 78 18.54 -4.09 -17.08
N LYS A 79 18.23 -5.38 -17.21
CA LYS A 79 17.22 -5.90 -18.13
C LYS A 79 16.38 -6.95 -17.44
N ILE A 80 15.07 -6.86 -17.62
CA ILE A 80 14.11 -7.87 -17.17
C ILE A 80 14.34 -9.15 -17.98
N THR A 81 14.52 -10.27 -17.29
CA THR A 81 14.76 -11.58 -17.91
C THR A 81 13.61 -12.56 -17.69
N ASP A 82 12.80 -12.37 -16.65
CA ASP A 82 11.70 -13.30 -16.34
C ASP A 82 10.60 -12.63 -15.50
N LEU A 83 9.41 -13.24 -15.50
CA LEU A 83 8.27 -12.92 -14.64
C LEU A 83 7.55 -14.22 -14.26
N ARG A 84 7.50 -14.53 -12.98
CA ARG A 84 6.92 -15.76 -12.41
C ARG A 84 6.01 -15.42 -11.24
N TYR A 85 5.22 -16.38 -10.77
CA TYR A 85 4.36 -16.19 -9.60
C TYR A 85 4.39 -17.39 -8.64
N ALA A 86 3.90 -17.15 -7.42
CA ALA A 86 3.53 -18.17 -6.46
C ALA A 86 2.15 -17.79 -5.89
N LEU A 87 1.20 -18.73 -5.88
CA LEU A 87 -0.15 -18.50 -5.35
C LEU A 87 -0.19 -18.88 -3.87
N THR A 88 -0.38 -17.88 -2.99
CA THR A 88 -0.46 -18.10 -1.54
C THR A 88 -1.90 -18.33 -1.10
N ASN A 89 -2.07 -18.96 0.05
CA ASN A 89 -3.38 -19.15 0.68
C ASN A 89 -3.87 -17.91 1.46
N VAL A 90 -3.14 -16.79 1.41
CA VAL A 90 -3.58 -15.51 1.98
C VAL A 90 -4.85 -15.07 1.27
N MET A 91 -5.88 -14.70 2.03
CA MET A 91 -7.20 -14.30 1.52
C MET A 91 -7.82 -15.30 0.53
N ASN A 92 -7.59 -16.60 0.76
CA ASN A 92 -8.09 -17.69 -0.10
C ASN A 92 -7.62 -17.58 -1.58
N GLY A 93 -6.42 -17.04 -1.79
CA GLY A 93 -5.79 -16.96 -3.10
C GLY A 93 -5.27 -15.56 -3.41
N THR A 94 -3.99 -15.32 -3.11
CA THR A 94 -3.30 -14.08 -3.46
C THR A 94 -1.95 -14.41 -4.11
N ALA A 95 -1.72 -13.92 -5.32
CA ALA A 95 -0.53 -14.26 -6.09
C ALA A 95 0.59 -13.24 -5.91
N ILE A 96 1.73 -13.69 -5.41
CA ILE A 96 2.98 -12.92 -5.41
C ILE A 96 3.67 -13.14 -6.75
N ILE A 97 4.07 -12.06 -7.42
CA ILE A 97 4.92 -12.12 -8.61
C ILE A 97 6.37 -11.80 -8.28
N ARG A 98 7.27 -12.38 -9.07
CA ARG A 98 8.70 -12.09 -9.04
C ARG A 98 9.18 -11.75 -10.45
N ILE A 99 9.87 -10.63 -10.59
CA ILE A 99 10.53 -10.20 -11.83
C ILE A 99 12.04 -10.33 -11.67
N ASP A 100 12.68 -11.20 -12.45
CA ASP A 100 14.12 -11.43 -12.42
C ASP A 100 14.86 -10.56 -13.43
N THR A 101 16.15 -10.30 -13.18
CA THR A 101 17.00 -9.49 -14.06
C THR A 101 18.32 -10.18 -14.43
N ASN A 102 18.99 -9.65 -15.45
CA ASN A 102 20.32 -10.08 -15.90
C ASN A 102 21.47 -9.82 -14.90
N GLN A 103 21.21 -9.20 -13.74
CA GLN A 103 22.23 -8.86 -12.74
C GLN A 103 21.97 -9.50 -11.38
N GLY A 104 21.10 -10.52 -11.33
CA GLY A 104 20.88 -11.33 -10.11
C GLY A 104 19.97 -10.69 -9.06
N ILE A 105 19.51 -9.45 -9.26
CA ILE A 105 18.46 -8.84 -8.42
C ILE A 105 17.07 -9.13 -9.00
N TYR A 106 16.07 -9.18 -8.11
CA TYR A 106 14.67 -9.41 -8.47
C TYR A 106 13.74 -8.45 -7.71
N GLY A 107 12.58 -8.19 -8.30
CA GLY A 107 11.51 -7.38 -7.74
C GLY A 107 10.30 -8.21 -7.35
N LEU A 108 9.61 -7.78 -6.31
CA LEU A 108 8.39 -8.39 -5.80
C LEU A 108 7.18 -7.49 -6.00
N GLY A 109 6.09 -8.09 -6.43
CA GLY A 109 4.80 -7.44 -6.52
C GLY A 109 3.69 -8.43 -6.24
N GLU A 110 2.45 -7.96 -6.20
CA GLU A 110 1.32 -8.77 -5.80
C GLU A 110 0.09 -8.47 -6.66
N VAL A 111 -0.56 -9.52 -7.13
CA VAL A 111 -1.85 -9.43 -7.80
C VAL A 111 -2.93 -9.41 -6.72
N ARG A 112 -3.86 -8.44 -6.80
CA ARG A 112 -5.01 -8.25 -5.89
C ARG A 112 -5.67 -9.58 -5.49
N ASP A 113 -6.08 -9.71 -4.24
CA ASP A 113 -6.77 -10.89 -3.71
C ASP A 113 -7.92 -11.36 -4.63
N GLY A 114 -8.02 -12.68 -4.81
CA GLY A 114 -9.03 -13.31 -5.66
C GLY A 114 -8.84 -13.07 -7.18
N ALA A 115 -7.90 -12.22 -7.60
CA ALA A 115 -7.61 -12.01 -9.01
C ALA A 115 -6.76 -13.15 -9.59
N ASP A 116 -6.94 -13.41 -10.89
CA ASP A 116 -6.21 -14.46 -11.58
C ASP A 116 -4.77 -14.01 -11.91
N PRO A 117 -3.71 -14.78 -11.56
CA PRO A 117 -2.31 -14.42 -11.85
C PRO A 117 -2.02 -14.24 -13.35
N LYS A 118 -2.87 -14.78 -14.25
CA LYS A 118 -2.74 -14.55 -15.69
C LYS A 118 -2.82 -13.08 -16.08
N TYR A 119 -3.48 -12.22 -15.29
CA TYR A 119 -3.47 -10.77 -15.53
C TYR A 119 -2.04 -10.19 -15.49
N ALA A 120 -1.15 -10.71 -14.65
CA ALA A 120 0.26 -10.32 -14.64
C ALA A 120 1.06 -11.06 -15.73
N LEU A 121 0.84 -12.38 -15.89
CA LEU A 121 1.61 -13.20 -16.84
C LEU A 121 1.45 -12.74 -18.30
N MET A 122 0.26 -12.27 -18.68
CA MET A 122 0.05 -11.73 -20.04
C MET A 122 0.90 -10.50 -20.36
N LEU A 123 1.40 -9.80 -19.34
CA LEU A 123 2.25 -8.62 -19.49
C LEU A 123 3.72 -8.97 -19.73
N LYS A 124 4.15 -10.21 -19.42
CA LYS A 124 5.54 -10.66 -19.53
C LYS A 124 6.14 -10.33 -20.89
N SER A 125 5.47 -10.70 -21.98
CA SER A 125 5.94 -10.45 -23.35
C SER A 125 6.13 -8.97 -23.71
N ARG A 126 5.56 -8.04 -22.94
CA ARG A 126 5.66 -6.59 -23.16
C ARG A 126 6.81 -5.94 -22.37
N ILE A 127 7.37 -6.62 -21.37
CA ILE A 127 8.41 -6.08 -20.47
C ILE A 127 9.76 -6.80 -20.57
N LEU A 128 9.83 -8.01 -21.14
CA LEU A 128 11.09 -8.74 -21.30
C LEU A 128 12.13 -7.91 -22.08
N GLY A 129 13.36 -7.88 -21.57
CA GLY A 129 14.49 -7.15 -22.16
C GLY A 129 14.51 -5.65 -21.88
N GLU A 130 13.43 -5.08 -21.34
CA GLU A 130 13.37 -3.67 -20.96
C GLU A 130 14.12 -3.42 -19.65
N ASN A 131 14.54 -2.17 -19.46
CA ASN A 131 15.17 -1.73 -18.22
C ASN A 131 14.09 -1.41 -17.16
N PRO A 132 14.07 -2.11 -16.02
CA PRO A 132 13.00 -1.95 -15.02
C PRO A 132 13.03 -0.60 -14.30
N CYS A 133 14.14 0.14 -14.36
CA CYS A 133 14.23 1.48 -13.75
C CYS A 133 13.45 2.55 -14.52
N ASN A 134 12.98 2.26 -15.74
CA ASN A 134 12.09 3.15 -16.50
C ASN A 134 10.61 2.89 -16.16
N VAL A 135 10.27 2.96 -14.86
CA VAL A 135 8.99 2.49 -14.33
C VAL A 135 7.79 3.13 -15.03
N GLU A 136 7.74 4.46 -15.19
CA GLU A 136 6.61 5.12 -15.84
C GLU A 136 6.44 4.74 -17.32
N LYS A 137 7.53 4.52 -18.06
CA LYS A 137 7.47 4.05 -19.45
C LYS A 137 6.83 2.66 -19.48
N LEU A 138 7.29 1.76 -18.62
CA LEU A 138 6.77 0.40 -18.54
C LEU A 138 5.31 0.37 -18.09
N PHE A 139 4.96 1.17 -17.09
CA PHE A 139 3.58 1.39 -16.67
C PHE A 139 2.73 1.83 -17.87
N LYS A 140 3.14 2.84 -18.65
CA LYS A 140 2.39 3.28 -19.84
C LYS A 140 2.26 2.22 -20.93
N ILE A 141 3.22 1.30 -21.06
CA ILE A 141 3.12 0.15 -21.98
C ILE A 141 2.02 -0.81 -21.52
N ILE A 142 1.98 -1.11 -20.22
CA ILE A 142 1.07 -2.12 -19.67
C ILE A 142 -0.29 -1.57 -19.22
N LYS A 143 -0.41 -0.25 -19.02
CA LYS A 143 -1.56 0.43 -18.42
C LYS A 143 -2.90 0.04 -19.05
N GLN A 144 -2.92 -0.14 -20.37
CA GLN A 144 -4.12 -0.52 -21.12
C GLN A 144 -4.67 -1.93 -20.82
N PHE A 145 -3.87 -2.79 -20.16
CA PHE A 145 -4.24 -4.17 -19.84
C PHE A 145 -4.83 -4.34 -18.43
N GLY A 146 -4.91 -3.26 -17.66
CA GLY A 146 -5.64 -3.24 -16.39
C GLY A 146 -7.13 -2.94 -16.62
N GLY A 147 -7.92 -3.11 -15.57
CA GLY A 147 -9.35 -2.79 -15.54
C GLY A 147 -9.79 -2.51 -14.11
N GLN A 148 -11.06 -2.16 -13.91
CA GLN A 148 -11.58 -1.87 -12.58
C GLN A 148 -11.52 -3.12 -11.68
N SER A 149 -11.43 -2.90 -10.36
CA SER A 149 -11.38 -3.95 -9.36
C SER A 149 -10.21 -4.93 -9.61
N ARG A 150 -10.43 -6.22 -9.37
CA ARG A 150 -9.45 -7.30 -9.46
C ARG A 150 -8.78 -7.43 -10.85
N GLN A 151 -9.36 -6.85 -11.91
CA GLN A 151 -8.74 -6.84 -13.25
C GLN A 151 -7.46 -5.99 -13.32
N ALA A 152 -7.32 -4.96 -12.49
CA ALA A 152 -6.11 -4.14 -12.42
C ALA A 152 -4.91 -4.88 -11.82
N GLY A 153 -5.16 -5.93 -11.04
CA GLY A 153 -4.15 -6.60 -10.20
C GLY A 153 -2.88 -6.97 -10.96
N GLY A 154 -2.98 -7.39 -12.22
CA GLY A 154 -1.81 -7.72 -13.04
C GLY A 154 -0.89 -6.53 -13.33
N VAL A 155 -1.46 -5.38 -13.67
CA VAL A 155 -0.70 -4.15 -13.94
C VAL A 155 -0.07 -3.62 -12.66
N CYS A 156 -0.84 -3.56 -11.58
CA CYS A 156 -0.36 -3.10 -10.28
C CYS A 156 0.76 -4.00 -9.75
N ALA A 157 0.65 -5.32 -9.87
CA ALA A 157 1.69 -6.26 -9.47
C ALA A 157 3.02 -6.00 -10.18
N VAL A 158 2.98 -5.81 -11.50
CA VAL A 158 4.18 -5.51 -12.28
C VAL A 158 4.77 -4.18 -11.85
N GLU A 159 3.96 -3.13 -11.69
CA GLU A 159 4.41 -1.81 -11.27
C GLU A 159 5.10 -1.84 -9.89
N MET A 160 4.52 -2.54 -8.92
CA MET A 160 5.10 -2.75 -7.59
C MET A 160 6.49 -3.40 -7.69
N ALA A 161 6.61 -4.48 -8.46
CA ALA A 161 7.87 -5.19 -8.67
C ALA A 161 8.93 -4.32 -9.36
N LEU A 162 8.52 -3.41 -10.25
CA LEU A 162 9.42 -2.46 -10.89
C LEU A 162 9.97 -1.43 -9.90
N TRP A 163 9.15 -0.92 -8.97
CA TRP A 163 9.62 -0.02 -7.92
C TRP A 163 10.54 -0.72 -6.92
N ASP A 164 10.24 -1.96 -6.55
CA ASP A 164 11.12 -2.78 -5.73
C ASP A 164 12.49 -2.97 -6.41
N LEU A 165 12.49 -3.33 -7.70
CA LEU A 165 13.71 -3.43 -8.51
C LEU A 165 14.48 -2.13 -8.61
N CYS A 166 13.78 -1.01 -8.83
CA CYS A 166 14.40 0.30 -8.97
C CYS A 166 15.08 0.70 -7.65
N GLY A 167 14.39 0.54 -6.51
CA GLY A 167 14.97 0.80 -5.19
C GLY A 167 16.18 -0.10 -4.90
N LYS A 168 16.09 -1.40 -5.21
CA LYS A 168 17.20 -2.35 -5.10
C LYS A 168 18.38 -1.93 -5.98
N ALA A 169 18.15 -1.61 -7.25
CA ALA A 169 19.19 -1.22 -8.21
C ALA A 169 19.95 0.04 -7.78
N TYR A 170 19.24 1.04 -7.27
CA TYR A 170 19.83 2.28 -6.76
C TYR A 170 20.26 2.23 -5.30
N ASN A 171 20.05 1.10 -4.62
CA ASN A 171 20.34 0.90 -3.20
C ASN A 171 19.67 1.97 -2.31
N VAL A 172 18.38 2.22 -2.55
CA VAL A 172 17.53 3.15 -1.77
C VAL A 172 16.14 2.56 -1.52
N PRO A 173 15.45 2.96 -0.44
CA PRO A 173 14.05 2.57 -0.22
C PRO A 173 13.14 3.11 -1.34
N ALA A 174 12.05 2.41 -1.65
CA ALA A 174 11.14 2.81 -2.73
C ALA A 174 10.54 4.22 -2.54
N TRP A 175 10.18 4.59 -1.30
CA TRP A 175 9.66 5.93 -0.97
C TRP A 175 10.62 7.06 -1.35
N GLN A 176 11.94 6.81 -1.37
CA GLN A 176 12.95 7.82 -1.73
C GLN A 176 12.81 8.21 -3.20
N LEU A 177 12.42 7.26 -4.05
CA LEU A 177 12.21 7.47 -5.47
C LEU A 177 10.83 8.08 -5.78
N LEU A 178 9.90 8.02 -4.83
CA LEU A 178 8.58 8.67 -4.91
C LEU A 178 8.59 10.14 -4.47
N GLY A 179 9.77 10.71 -4.17
CA GLY A 179 9.92 12.11 -3.79
C GLY A 179 10.27 12.34 -2.31
N GLY A 180 10.47 11.29 -1.53
CA GLY A 180 10.78 11.37 -0.11
C GLY A 180 9.65 10.84 0.76
N ARG A 181 9.71 11.11 2.07
CA ARG A 181 8.69 10.67 3.03
C ARG A 181 8.31 11.79 4.00
N TYR A 182 7.04 11.81 4.40
CA TYR A 182 6.48 12.71 5.40
C TYR A 182 6.46 12.12 6.80
N ARG A 183 6.68 10.81 6.93
CA ARG A 183 6.60 10.07 8.20
C ARG A 183 7.58 8.90 8.22
N ASP A 184 8.06 8.57 9.41
CA ASP A 184 8.93 7.42 9.68
C ASP A 184 8.15 6.16 10.11
N SER A 185 6.83 6.29 10.32
CA SER A 185 5.93 5.21 10.71
C SER A 185 4.54 5.45 10.13
N VAL A 186 3.88 4.38 9.69
CA VAL A 186 2.54 4.40 9.07
C VAL A 186 1.53 3.87 10.07
N ARG A 187 0.46 4.64 10.34
CA ARG A 187 -0.63 4.21 11.24
C ARG A 187 -1.49 3.16 10.53
N LEU A 188 -1.78 2.07 11.24
CA LEU A 188 -2.65 1.02 10.73
C LEU A 188 -4.05 1.13 11.31
N TYR A 189 -5.04 0.69 10.53
CA TYR A 189 -6.36 0.32 11.05
C TYR A 189 -6.59 -1.18 10.84
N ALA A 190 -7.36 -1.79 11.71
CA ALA A 190 -7.66 -3.22 11.66
C ALA A 190 -9.12 -3.48 12.03
N ASP A 191 -9.67 -4.60 11.58
CA ASP A 191 -11.04 -4.95 11.90
C ASP A 191 -11.25 -5.17 13.39
N THR A 192 -12.45 -4.90 13.87
CA THR A 192 -12.89 -5.29 15.21
C THR A 192 -13.07 -6.79 15.24
N PRO A 193 -12.47 -7.50 16.22
CA PRO A 193 -12.66 -8.93 16.33
C PRO A 193 -14.14 -9.32 16.52
N GLU A 194 -14.55 -10.39 15.87
CA GLU A 194 -15.85 -11.04 16.11
C GLU A 194 -15.73 -12.06 17.26
N ALA A 195 -16.82 -12.27 18.00
CA ALA A 195 -16.91 -13.31 19.02
C ALA A 195 -18.35 -13.72 19.31
N ASP A 196 -18.53 -14.93 19.86
CA ASP A 196 -19.84 -15.48 20.22
C ASP A 196 -20.52 -14.78 21.41
N SER A 197 -19.79 -13.95 22.18
CA SER A 197 -20.36 -13.18 23.30
C SER A 197 -19.76 -11.77 23.44
N PRO A 198 -20.53 -10.81 23.98
CA PRO A 198 -20.05 -9.47 24.32
C PRO A 198 -18.78 -9.43 25.17
N GLU A 199 -18.68 -10.31 26.18
CA GLU A 199 -17.54 -10.34 27.09
C GLU A 199 -16.26 -10.81 26.39
N GLU A 200 -16.38 -11.76 25.48
CA GLU A 200 -15.22 -12.25 24.72
C GLU A 200 -14.81 -11.23 23.66
N GLN A 201 -15.76 -10.63 22.95
CA GLN A 201 -15.49 -9.55 22.01
C GLN A 201 -14.77 -8.39 22.68
N LEU A 202 -15.20 -7.98 23.89
CA LEU A 202 -14.53 -6.94 24.66
C LEU A 202 -13.07 -7.29 24.99
N LYS A 203 -12.78 -8.55 25.35
CA LYS A 203 -11.40 -9.00 25.60
C LYS A 203 -10.55 -8.93 24.34
N LEU A 204 -11.09 -9.38 23.20
CA LEU A 204 -10.37 -9.36 21.93
C LEU A 204 -10.14 -7.93 21.44
N ILE A 205 -11.12 -7.04 21.60
CA ILE A 205 -10.96 -5.61 21.31
C ILE A 205 -9.86 -5.00 22.19
N LYS A 206 -9.86 -5.30 23.51
CA LYS A 206 -8.78 -4.84 24.40
C LYS A 206 -7.43 -5.40 24.01
N TYR A 207 -7.36 -6.66 23.60
CA TYR A 207 -6.13 -7.22 23.06
C TYR A 207 -5.68 -6.47 21.80
N ARG A 208 -6.60 -6.17 20.87
CA ARG A 208 -6.32 -5.40 19.64
C ARG A 208 -5.80 -3.99 19.94
N THR A 209 -6.38 -3.29 20.92
CA THR A 209 -6.06 -1.89 21.20
C THR A 209 -4.92 -1.71 22.20
N GLU A 210 -4.86 -2.52 23.26
CA GLU A 210 -3.90 -2.39 24.36
C GLU A 210 -2.61 -3.22 24.10
N GLU A 211 -2.75 -4.45 23.61
CA GLU A 211 -1.63 -5.36 23.41
C GLU A 211 -1.06 -5.30 21.99
N GLN A 212 -1.90 -5.33 20.96
CA GLN A 212 -1.48 -5.15 19.57
C GLN A 212 -1.31 -3.67 19.21
N GLY A 213 -1.83 -2.74 20.02
CA GLY A 213 -1.59 -1.30 19.90
C GLY A 213 -2.36 -0.57 18.80
N TYR A 214 -3.37 -1.19 18.19
CA TYR A 214 -4.15 -0.53 17.14
C TYR A 214 -4.91 0.67 17.71
N THR A 215 -4.77 1.79 17.02
CA THR A 215 -5.39 3.06 17.43
C THR A 215 -6.48 3.50 16.47
N TRP A 216 -6.84 2.69 15.48
CA TRP A 216 -7.95 2.91 14.55
C TRP A 216 -8.54 1.54 14.22
N LEU A 217 -9.86 1.40 14.27
CA LEU A 217 -10.55 0.13 13.97
C LEU A 217 -11.56 0.27 12.83
N LYS A 218 -11.93 -0.84 12.20
CA LYS A 218 -13.02 -0.95 11.21
C LYS A 218 -13.99 -2.04 11.66
N MET A 219 -15.29 -1.89 11.42
CA MET A 219 -16.27 -2.94 11.73
C MET A 219 -17.24 -3.11 10.56
N ASP A 220 -17.71 -4.34 10.35
CA ASP A 220 -18.75 -4.61 9.36
C ASP A 220 -20.14 -4.34 9.95
N VAL A 221 -20.99 -3.68 9.16
CA VAL A 221 -22.39 -3.40 9.55
C VAL A 221 -23.30 -3.80 8.40
N SER A 222 -23.56 -5.10 8.25
CA SER A 222 -24.28 -5.63 7.10
C SER A 222 -25.78 -5.80 7.35
N ILE A 223 -26.60 -5.57 6.33
CA ILE A 223 -27.99 -6.05 6.34
C ILE A 223 -28.09 -7.58 6.46
N GLY A 224 -27.00 -8.30 6.16
CA GLY A 224 -26.88 -9.74 6.40
C GLY A 224 -27.13 -10.12 7.87
N GLU A 225 -26.76 -9.26 8.81
CA GLU A 225 -26.96 -9.47 10.25
C GLU A 225 -28.42 -9.41 10.68
N ILE A 226 -29.25 -8.71 9.90
CA ILE A 226 -30.66 -8.45 10.24
C ILE A 226 -31.66 -9.11 9.30
N MET A 227 -31.18 -9.72 8.20
CA MET A 227 -32.05 -10.24 7.14
C MET A 227 -32.99 -11.36 7.60
N ASP A 228 -32.60 -12.11 8.63
CA ASP A 228 -33.38 -13.20 9.21
C ASP A 228 -34.24 -12.77 10.40
N ILE A 229 -34.19 -11.49 10.80
CA ILE A 229 -34.98 -10.95 11.89
C ILE A 229 -36.34 -10.45 11.35
N PRO A 230 -37.48 -11.02 11.78
CA PRO A 230 -38.79 -10.64 11.25
C PRO A 230 -39.08 -9.15 11.41
N GLY A 231 -39.47 -8.50 10.31
CA GLY A 231 -39.83 -7.10 10.27
C GLY A 231 -38.67 -6.12 10.12
N CYS A 232 -37.42 -6.57 9.98
CA CYS A 232 -36.26 -5.70 9.75
C CYS A 232 -36.09 -5.29 8.28
N ILE A 233 -36.46 -6.16 7.34
CA ILE A 233 -36.32 -5.94 5.89
C ILE A 233 -37.67 -6.04 5.17
N VAL A 234 -37.91 -5.10 4.26
CA VAL A 234 -38.94 -5.18 3.22
C VAL A 234 -38.31 -5.79 1.96
N ASN A 235 -39.05 -6.66 1.28
CA ASN A 235 -38.57 -7.48 0.16
C ASN A 235 -37.43 -8.46 0.52
N PRO A 236 -37.55 -9.28 1.59
CA PRO A 236 -36.53 -10.29 1.91
C PRO A 236 -36.46 -11.43 0.87
N GLU A 237 -37.42 -11.49 -0.05
CA GLU A 237 -37.53 -12.54 -1.06
C GLU A 237 -36.33 -12.57 -2.04
N ILE A 238 -35.68 -11.44 -2.28
CA ILE A 238 -34.48 -11.38 -3.14
C ILE A 238 -33.35 -12.28 -2.63
N PHE A 239 -33.28 -12.48 -1.32
CA PHE A 239 -32.26 -13.31 -0.69
C PHE A 239 -32.47 -14.82 -0.92
N LYS A 240 -33.63 -15.25 -1.41
CA LYS A 240 -33.85 -16.66 -1.83
C LYS A 240 -32.96 -17.05 -3.01
N MET A 241 -32.45 -16.08 -3.76
CA MET A 241 -31.53 -16.28 -4.89
C MET A 241 -30.05 -16.30 -4.45
N GLY A 242 -29.81 -16.36 -3.14
CA GLY A 242 -28.49 -16.32 -2.50
C GLY A 242 -28.42 -15.18 -1.50
N LYS A 243 -27.95 -15.47 -0.29
CA LYS A 243 -27.76 -14.47 0.78
C LYS A 243 -26.40 -13.78 0.74
N SER A 244 -25.42 -14.41 0.09
CA SER A 244 -24.07 -13.86 -0.03
C SER A 244 -24.08 -12.61 -0.90
N GLN A 245 -23.36 -11.57 -0.46
CA GLN A 245 -23.04 -10.40 -1.28
C GLN A 245 -21.86 -10.67 -2.24
N TRP A 246 -21.09 -11.72 -2.00
CA TRP A 246 -19.86 -12.04 -2.73
C TRP A 246 -20.03 -13.16 -3.76
N GLN A 247 -21.04 -14.02 -3.57
CA GLN A 247 -21.19 -15.26 -4.34
C GLN A 247 -22.61 -15.43 -4.86
N GLY A 248 -22.72 -15.84 -6.12
CA GLY A 248 -23.97 -16.26 -6.72
C GLY A 248 -23.94 -16.21 -8.25
N GLY A 249 -25.03 -16.65 -8.88
CA GLY A 249 -25.21 -16.57 -10.33
C GLY A 249 -25.59 -15.16 -10.80
N TYR A 250 -25.66 -14.93 -12.11
CA TYR A 250 -25.93 -13.60 -12.69
C TYR A 250 -27.19 -12.89 -12.14
N MET A 251 -28.22 -13.65 -11.74
CA MET A 251 -29.46 -13.12 -11.19
C MET A 251 -29.51 -13.14 -9.64
N SER A 252 -28.40 -13.47 -8.97
CA SER A 252 -28.36 -13.50 -7.50
C SER A 252 -28.34 -12.09 -6.90
N TYR A 253 -28.56 -12.02 -5.60
CA TYR A 253 -28.36 -10.81 -4.81
C TYR A 253 -26.95 -10.20 -5.01
N ALA A 254 -25.89 -11.02 -4.90
CA ALA A 254 -24.50 -10.60 -5.14
C ALA A 254 -24.27 -9.89 -6.49
N ASN A 255 -24.99 -10.28 -7.56
CA ASN A 255 -24.81 -9.70 -8.89
C ASN A 255 -25.91 -8.70 -9.27
N THR A 256 -26.80 -8.37 -8.34
CA THR A 256 -27.81 -7.34 -8.53
C THR A 256 -27.28 -6.02 -8.00
N ALA A 257 -27.21 -5.00 -8.86
CA ALA A 257 -26.74 -3.68 -8.46
C ALA A 257 -27.59 -3.10 -7.31
N HIS A 258 -26.94 -2.35 -6.42
CA HIS A 258 -27.53 -1.82 -5.18
C HIS A 258 -28.95 -1.24 -5.33
N PRO A 259 -29.24 -0.33 -6.27
CA PRO A 259 -30.58 0.25 -6.41
C PRO A 259 -31.64 -0.72 -6.98
N PHE A 260 -31.22 -1.85 -7.57
CA PHE A 260 -32.13 -2.80 -8.23
C PHE A 260 -32.56 -3.94 -7.33
N THR A 261 -32.01 -4.03 -6.11
CA THR A 261 -32.40 -5.07 -5.16
C THR A 261 -33.82 -4.87 -4.62
N GLY A 262 -34.30 -3.63 -4.60
CA GLY A 262 -35.58 -3.27 -3.99
C GLY A 262 -35.65 -3.56 -2.49
N VAL A 263 -34.51 -3.81 -1.85
CA VAL A 263 -34.40 -4.00 -0.40
C VAL A 263 -34.68 -2.67 0.28
N GLN A 264 -35.53 -2.69 1.31
CA GLN A 264 -35.71 -1.53 2.19
C GLN A 264 -35.52 -1.94 3.65
N ILE A 265 -34.81 -1.10 4.39
CA ILE A 265 -34.56 -1.29 5.82
C ILE A 265 -35.70 -0.61 6.59
N THR A 266 -36.38 -1.34 7.47
CA THR A 266 -37.43 -0.74 8.32
C THR A 266 -36.82 0.05 9.48
N GLU A 267 -37.61 0.83 10.21
CA GLU A 267 -37.13 1.47 11.46
C GLU A 267 -36.58 0.45 12.45
N LYS A 268 -37.24 -0.72 12.57
CA LYS A 268 -36.72 -1.83 13.38
C LYS A 268 -35.36 -2.31 12.85
N GLY A 269 -35.19 -2.44 11.53
CA GLY A 269 -33.92 -2.84 10.94
C GLY A 269 -32.80 -1.84 11.21
N LEU A 270 -33.09 -0.54 11.09
CA LEU A 270 -32.15 0.53 11.44
C LEU A 270 -31.77 0.48 12.92
N ASP A 271 -32.73 0.25 13.81
CA ASP A 271 -32.47 0.08 15.24
C ASP A 271 -31.56 -1.13 15.53
N GLU A 272 -31.80 -2.28 14.88
CA GLU A 272 -30.95 -3.46 15.06
C GLU A 272 -29.51 -3.23 14.55
N LEU A 273 -29.34 -2.60 13.37
CA LEU A 273 -28.00 -2.24 12.86
C LEU A 273 -27.31 -1.23 13.78
N ALA A 274 -28.05 -0.22 14.27
CA ALA A 274 -27.51 0.77 15.18
C ALA A 274 -27.09 0.17 16.54
N LYS A 275 -27.69 -0.95 16.99
CA LYS A 275 -27.24 -1.67 18.19
C LYS A 275 -25.89 -2.35 18.01
N ILE A 276 -25.59 -2.87 16.81
CA ILE A 276 -24.28 -3.45 16.49
C ILE A 276 -23.20 -2.37 16.71
N VAL A 277 -23.42 -1.20 16.12
CA VAL A 277 -22.51 -0.06 16.24
C VAL A 277 -22.44 0.45 17.68
N ASP A 278 -23.56 0.57 18.39
CA ASP A 278 -23.61 0.98 19.80
C ASP A 278 -22.77 0.06 20.68
N HIS A 279 -22.90 -1.24 20.46
CA HIS A 279 -22.20 -2.26 21.23
C HIS A 279 -20.69 -2.15 21.05
N VAL A 280 -20.20 -2.15 19.80
CA VAL A 280 -18.78 -2.03 19.49
C VAL A 280 -18.22 -0.68 19.94
N ARG A 281 -18.94 0.42 19.69
CA ARG A 281 -18.55 1.76 20.15
C ARG A 281 -18.48 1.84 21.67
N GLY A 282 -19.37 1.17 22.39
CA GLY A 282 -19.37 1.08 23.85
C GLY A 282 -18.15 0.33 24.40
N MET A 283 -17.61 -0.65 23.67
CA MET A 283 -16.39 -1.37 24.04
C MET A 283 -15.12 -0.57 23.77
N VAL A 284 -15.05 0.10 22.61
CA VAL A 284 -13.85 0.79 22.12
C VAL A 284 -13.73 2.21 22.70
N GLY A 285 -14.85 2.89 22.93
CA GLY A 285 -14.87 4.30 23.33
C GLY A 285 -14.73 5.27 22.16
N TYR A 286 -14.54 6.56 22.47
CA TYR A 286 -14.50 7.66 21.50
C TYR A 286 -13.09 8.21 21.22
N ASP A 287 -12.06 7.74 21.94
CA ASP A 287 -10.67 8.15 21.70
C ASP A 287 -10.05 7.44 20.48
N ILE A 288 -10.60 6.28 20.11
CA ILE A 288 -10.18 5.49 18.95
C ILE A 288 -11.20 5.69 17.82
N PRO A 289 -10.78 6.14 16.62
CA PRO A 289 -11.62 6.16 15.44
C PRO A 289 -12.12 4.76 15.10
N ILE A 290 -13.39 4.66 14.70
CA ILE A 290 -13.95 3.42 14.16
C ILE A 290 -14.66 3.74 12.86
N SER A 291 -14.30 3.01 11.82
CA SER A 291 -14.90 3.05 10.50
C SER A 291 -15.91 1.91 10.31
N THR A 292 -16.84 2.03 9.36
CA THR A 292 -17.81 0.97 9.05
C THR A 292 -17.95 0.70 7.57
N ASP A 293 -18.17 -0.58 7.21
CA ASP A 293 -18.22 -1.08 5.84
C ASP A 293 -19.19 -2.27 5.68
N HIS A 294 -19.29 -2.81 4.47
CA HIS A 294 -19.99 -4.04 4.09
C HIS A 294 -21.49 -4.04 4.37
N TYR A 295 -22.14 -2.89 4.13
CA TYR A 295 -23.56 -2.72 4.40
C TYR A 295 -24.48 -3.66 3.62
N GLY A 296 -24.05 -4.07 2.43
CA GLY A 296 -24.84 -4.82 1.47
C GLY A 296 -25.55 -3.91 0.44
N HIS A 297 -26.27 -4.55 -0.47
CA HIS A 297 -26.82 -3.94 -1.67
C HIS A 297 -28.23 -3.38 -1.45
N PHE A 298 -28.34 -2.06 -1.28
CA PHE A 298 -29.61 -1.31 -1.20
C PHE A 298 -29.47 0.10 -1.79
N ASP A 299 -30.60 0.78 -2.02
CA ASP A 299 -30.61 2.05 -2.75
C ASP A 299 -30.11 3.26 -1.92
N LEU A 300 -29.93 4.38 -2.63
CA LEU A 300 -29.55 5.69 -2.09
C LEU A 300 -30.35 6.11 -0.84
N ASN A 301 -31.67 5.93 -0.85
CA ASN A 301 -32.50 6.38 0.28
C ASN A 301 -32.23 5.58 1.54
N ASN A 302 -32.01 4.27 1.41
CA ASN A 302 -31.62 3.43 2.55
C ASN A 302 -30.21 3.78 3.04
N CYS A 303 -29.28 4.16 2.15
CA CYS A 303 -27.97 4.67 2.55
C CYS A 303 -28.09 5.90 3.45
N ILE A 304 -28.87 6.91 3.04
CA ILE A 304 -29.06 8.13 3.82
C ILE A 304 -29.74 7.81 5.16
N ARG A 305 -30.79 6.99 5.17
CA ARG A 305 -31.49 6.61 6.41
C ARG A 305 -30.59 5.88 7.38
N LEU A 306 -29.76 4.95 6.89
CA LEU A 306 -28.77 4.26 7.71
C LEU A 306 -27.71 5.21 8.23
N GLY A 307 -27.10 6.02 7.37
CA GLY A 307 -26.10 7.01 7.79
C GLY A 307 -26.61 7.96 8.87
N GLN A 308 -27.84 8.46 8.74
CA GLN A 308 -28.48 9.32 9.75
C GLN A 308 -28.72 8.60 11.08
N ALA A 309 -29.08 7.31 11.05
CA ALA A 309 -29.21 6.50 12.26
C ALA A 309 -27.85 6.30 12.97
N LEU A 310 -26.75 6.31 12.20
CA LEU A 310 -25.39 6.09 12.70
C LEU A 310 -24.63 7.40 13.05
N ASP A 311 -25.07 8.57 12.60
CA ASP A 311 -24.39 9.87 12.78
C ASP A 311 -24.01 10.18 14.25
N LYS A 312 -24.85 9.76 15.19
CA LYS A 312 -24.62 9.96 16.63
C LYS A 312 -23.36 9.26 17.16
N TYR A 313 -22.84 8.24 16.47
CA TYR A 313 -21.68 7.46 16.90
C TYR A 313 -20.34 8.04 16.46
N ARG A 314 -20.34 9.13 15.69
CA ARG A 314 -19.13 9.82 15.20
C ARG A 314 -18.11 8.84 14.60
N LEU A 315 -18.58 8.02 13.66
CA LEU A 315 -17.72 7.09 12.93
C LEU A 315 -16.72 7.88 12.09
N ALA A 316 -15.58 7.25 11.82
CA ALA A 316 -14.49 7.89 11.09
C ALA A 316 -14.81 7.97 9.59
N TRP A 317 -15.50 6.96 9.05
CA TRP A 317 -16.17 7.01 7.76
C TRP A 317 -17.24 5.91 7.62
N LEU A 318 -18.12 6.09 6.62
CA LEU A 318 -18.97 5.06 6.03
C LEU A 318 -18.41 4.69 4.64
N GLU A 319 -18.06 3.42 4.45
CA GLU A 319 -17.38 2.90 3.26
C GLU A 319 -18.33 2.28 2.23
N ASP A 320 -18.11 2.54 0.94
CA ASP A 320 -18.73 1.80 -0.18
C ASP A 320 -20.26 1.62 -0.09
N MET A 321 -20.98 2.62 0.42
CA MET A 321 -22.44 2.56 0.60
C MET A 321 -23.19 2.27 -0.71
N VAL A 322 -22.67 2.80 -1.82
CA VAL A 322 -23.12 2.52 -3.18
C VAL A 322 -21.93 2.26 -4.09
N PRO A 323 -22.11 1.59 -5.24
CA PRO A 323 -21.01 1.37 -6.18
C PRO A 323 -20.37 2.69 -6.59
N TRP A 324 -19.03 2.74 -6.59
CA TRP A 324 -18.26 3.96 -6.86
C TRP A 324 -18.60 4.63 -8.20
N GLN A 325 -19.08 3.87 -9.19
CA GLN A 325 -19.52 4.41 -10.48
C GLN A 325 -20.70 5.37 -10.34
N MET A 326 -21.47 5.28 -9.25
CA MET A 326 -22.61 6.14 -8.93
C MET A 326 -22.16 7.38 -8.13
N TRP A 327 -21.14 8.09 -8.60
CA TRP A 327 -20.54 9.20 -7.85
C TRP A 327 -21.55 10.31 -7.49
N GLN A 328 -22.59 10.53 -8.30
CA GLN A 328 -23.66 11.49 -7.98
C GLN A 328 -24.49 11.05 -6.77
N GLN A 329 -24.68 9.73 -6.59
CA GLN A 329 -25.34 9.18 -5.41
C GLN A 329 -24.44 9.29 -4.20
N HIS A 330 -23.15 8.97 -4.33
CA HIS A 330 -22.14 9.24 -3.29
C HIS A 330 -22.20 10.70 -2.83
N LYS A 331 -22.17 11.66 -3.77
CA LYS A 331 -22.33 13.08 -3.44
C LYS A 331 -23.60 13.37 -2.65
N THR A 332 -24.73 12.80 -3.08
CA THR A 332 -26.02 13.01 -2.41
C THR A 332 -26.02 12.44 -0.99
N ILE A 333 -25.34 11.31 -0.76
CA ILE A 333 -25.16 10.71 0.56
C ILE A 333 -24.28 11.61 1.41
N THR A 334 -23.10 11.98 0.92
CA THR A 334 -22.13 12.84 1.59
C THR A 334 -22.74 14.18 2.02
N ASP A 335 -23.48 14.85 1.14
CA ASP A 335 -24.14 16.12 1.45
C ASP A 335 -25.26 15.97 2.51
N ALA A 336 -25.79 14.75 2.73
CA ALA A 336 -26.91 14.48 3.62
C ALA A 336 -26.51 13.99 5.03
N LEU A 337 -25.24 13.64 5.24
CA LEU A 337 -24.74 13.01 6.46
C LEU A 337 -23.73 13.91 7.20
N ASN A 338 -23.58 13.71 8.50
CA ASN A 338 -22.52 14.36 9.29
C ASN A 338 -21.29 13.46 9.46
N THR A 339 -21.46 12.15 9.23
CA THR A 339 -20.38 11.16 9.21
C THR A 339 -19.68 11.18 7.86
N PRO A 340 -18.34 11.19 7.82
CA PRO A 340 -17.61 11.17 6.56
C PRO A 340 -17.94 9.96 5.71
N THR A 341 -17.91 10.10 4.38
CA THR A 341 -18.04 8.99 3.44
C THR A 341 -16.73 8.70 2.73
N THR A 342 -16.56 7.45 2.30
CA THR A 342 -15.36 7.02 1.56
C THR A 342 -15.70 5.96 0.51
N THR A 343 -14.93 5.94 -0.57
CA THR A 343 -14.92 4.86 -1.57
C THR A 343 -13.61 4.89 -2.36
N GLY A 344 -13.27 3.79 -3.03
CA GLY A 344 -12.15 3.78 -3.98
C GLY A 344 -11.42 2.47 -4.20
N GLU A 345 -11.68 1.43 -3.41
CA GLU A 345 -10.85 0.21 -3.38
C GLU A 345 -10.82 -0.56 -4.70
N ASP A 346 -11.87 -0.39 -5.50
CA ASP A 346 -12.08 -1.05 -6.79
C ASP A 346 -11.78 -0.12 -7.98
N ILE A 347 -11.26 1.08 -7.76
CA ILE A 347 -11.02 2.05 -8.82
C ILE A 347 -9.58 1.96 -9.33
N TYR A 348 -9.44 1.67 -10.62
CA TYR A 348 -8.17 1.67 -11.35
C TYR A 348 -7.93 3.03 -12.00
N LEU A 349 -6.81 3.68 -11.68
CA LEU A 349 -6.32 4.95 -12.23
C LEU A 349 -6.99 6.23 -11.71
N LEU A 350 -6.17 7.29 -11.59
CA LEU A 350 -6.62 8.63 -11.18
C LEU A 350 -7.78 9.16 -12.03
N GLU A 351 -7.84 8.81 -13.32
CA GLU A 351 -8.89 9.33 -14.20
C GLU A 351 -10.31 9.03 -13.72
N TYR A 352 -10.51 7.90 -13.02
CA TYR A 352 -11.80 7.50 -12.47
C TYR A 352 -12.03 7.98 -11.03
N PHE A 353 -10.99 8.47 -10.34
CA PHE A 353 -11.13 9.17 -9.07
C PHE A 353 -11.54 10.64 -9.23
N LYS A 354 -11.29 11.25 -10.40
CA LYS A 354 -11.52 12.68 -10.61
C LYS A 354 -12.95 13.11 -10.36
N ASP A 355 -13.93 12.34 -10.81
CA ASP A 355 -15.34 12.67 -10.57
C ASP A 355 -15.68 12.69 -9.08
N LEU A 356 -15.10 11.78 -8.29
CA LEU A 356 -15.27 11.76 -6.84
C LEU A 356 -14.61 12.98 -6.18
N ILE A 357 -13.39 13.30 -6.59
CA ILE A 357 -12.56 14.35 -6.00
C ILE A 357 -13.06 15.75 -6.40
N ASP A 358 -13.26 16.02 -7.68
CA ASP A 358 -13.62 17.34 -8.21
C ASP A 358 -15.01 17.80 -7.75
N ASN A 359 -15.91 16.85 -7.47
CA ASN A 359 -17.27 17.13 -7.01
C ASN A 359 -17.45 17.00 -5.50
N HIS A 360 -16.38 16.68 -4.74
CA HIS A 360 -16.47 16.31 -3.32
C HIS A 360 -17.58 15.29 -3.08
N ALA A 361 -17.61 14.24 -3.92
CA ALA A 361 -18.59 13.17 -3.79
C ALA A 361 -18.33 12.30 -2.56
N VAL A 362 -17.09 12.30 -2.07
CA VAL A 362 -16.63 11.65 -0.84
C VAL A 362 -15.77 12.61 -0.03
N ASP A 363 -15.70 12.38 1.28
CA ASP A 363 -14.82 13.14 2.19
C ASP A 363 -13.39 12.60 2.20
N ILE A 364 -13.24 11.30 1.91
CA ILE A 364 -11.97 10.56 1.92
C ILE A 364 -11.91 9.71 0.65
N VAL A 365 -10.76 9.70 -0.03
CA VAL A 365 -10.50 8.71 -1.08
C VAL A 365 -9.84 7.48 -0.49
N HIS A 366 -10.21 6.31 -1.01
CA HIS A 366 -9.78 5.04 -0.44
C HIS A 366 -9.24 4.07 -1.50
N PRO A 367 -8.15 4.42 -2.19
CA PRO A 367 -7.55 3.52 -3.16
C PRO A 367 -6.94 2.28 -2.48
N ASP A 368 -7.06 1.14 -3.14
CA ASP A 368 -6.18 0.00 -2.90
C ASP A 368 -5.02 0.05 -3.90
N LEU A 369 -3.79 -0.12 -3.43
CA LEU A 369 -2.60 -0.02 -4.27
C LEU A 369 -2.50 -1.14 -5.33
N ALA A 370 -2.99 -2.34 -5.02
CA ALA A 370 -3.10 -3.47 -5.94
C ALA A 370 -4.25 -3.32 -6.95
N SER A 371 -5.15 -2.35 -6.79
CA SER A 371 -6.19 -1.99 -7.78
C SER A 371 -5.94 -0.67 -8.51
N SER A 372 -5.38 0.34 -7.85
CA SER A 372 -5.39 1.73 -8.32
C SER A 372 -4.31 2.09 -9.34
N GLY A 373 -3.30 1.23 -9.50
CA GLY A 373 -2.22 1.38 -10.48
C GLY A 373 -0.81 1.28 -9.89
N GLY A 374 -0.67 0.77 -8.68
CA GLY A 374 0.61 0.64 -7.99
C GLY A 374 1.11 1.97 -7.38
N LEU A 375 2.35 2.00 -6.89
CA LEU A 375 2.86 3.10 -6.06
C LEU A 375 2.79 4.46 -6.78
N LEU A 376 3.09 4.49 -8.09
CA LEU A 376 3.09 5.72 -8.88
C LEU A 376 1.69 6.32 -9.01
N GLU A 377 0.70 5.51 -9.36
CA GLU A 377 -0.65 6.01 -9.63
C GLU A 377 -1.42 6.27 -8.34
N THR A 378 -1.25 5.42 -7.31
CA THR A 378 -1.82 5.66 -5.97
C THR A 378 -1.31 6.98 -5.38
N LYS A 379 0.00 7.28 -5.50
CA LYS A 379 0.52 8.58 -5.05
C LYS A 379 -0.09 9.74 -5.84
N LYS A 380 -0.25 9.62 -7.17
CA LYS A 380 -0.90 10.67 -7.96
C LYS A 380 -2.35 10.90 -7.57
N ILE A 381 -3.08 9.85 -7.21
CA ILE A 381 -4.44 9.95 -6.65
C ILE A 381 -4.41 10.80 -5.38
N ALA A 382 -3.47 10.48 -4.48
CA ALA A 382 -3.31 11.19 -3.23
C ALA A 382 -2.96 12.67 -3.43
N ASP A 383 -1.96 12.97 -4.27
CA ASP A 383 -1.52 14.34 -4.57
C ASP A 383 -2.67 15.15 -5.18
N TYR A 384 -3.48 14.55 -6.07
CA TYR A 384 -4.64 15.23 -6.67
C TYR A 384 -5.77 15.48 -5.65
N ALA A 385 -6.03 14.51 -4.76
CA ALA A 385 -6.98 14.68 -3.66
C ALA A 385 -6.52 15.75 -2.66
N GLU A 386 -5.20 15.82 -2.38
CA GLU A 386 -4.60 16.82 -1.50
C GLU A 386 -4.86 18.25 -2.00
N GLU A 387 -4.75 18.49 -3.32
CA GLU A 387 -5.05 19.80 -3.92
C GLU A 387 -6.50 20.27 -3.66
N LYS A 388 -7.40 19.35 -3.33
CA LYS A 388 -8.80 19.63 -2.98
C LYS A 388 -9.08 19.55 -1.48
N GLY A 389 -8.07 19.31 -0.65
CA GLY A 389 -8.24 19.15 0.80
C GLY A 389 -8.91 17.84 1.20
N ILE A 390 -8.87 16.81 0.35
CA ILE A 390 -9.42 15.49 0.62
C ILE A 390 -8.32 14.58 1.18
N GLY A 391 -8.63 13.88 2.27
CA GLY A 391 -7.72 12.91 2.89
C GLY A 391 -7.71 11.57 2.15
N MET A 392 -6.68 10.76 2.39
CA MET A 392 -6.58 9.41 1.85
C MET A 392 -6.41 8.37 2.95
N ALA A 393 -7.36 7.45 3.05
CA ALA A 393 -7.13 6.15 3.70
C ALA A 393 -6.70 5.15 2.61
N MET A 394 -5.99 4.09 2.96
CA MET A 394 -5.57 3.08 1.97
C MET A 394 -6.16 1.72 2.34
N HIS A 395 -6.87 1.12 1.38
CA HIS A 395 -7.33 -0.27 1.47
C HIS A 395 -6.13 -1.21 1.25
N GLN A 396 -6.08 -2.31 2.00
CA GLN A 396 -5.08 -3.37 1.84
C GLN A 396 -5.58 -4.69 2.41
N ALA A 397 -5.81 -5.66 1.51
CA ALA A 397 -6.21 -7.03 1.85
C ALA A 397 -5.35 -8.07 1.13
N GLY A 398 -4.04 -8.03 1.35
CA GLY A 398 -3.04 -8.78 0.59
C GLY A 398 -1.94 -9.42 1.43
N THR A 399 -0.87 -9.89 0.80
CA THR A 399 0.32 -10.42 1.49
C THR A 399 1.22 -9.28 2.00
N PRO A 400 2.30 -9.58 2.76
CA PRO A 400 3.26 -8.57 3.16
C PRO A 400 3.93 -7.82 1.99
N VAL A 401 3.92 -8.38 0.78
CA VAL A 401 4.50 -7.73 -0.41
C VAL A 401 3.71 -6.47 -0.76
N SER A 402 2.40 -6.58 -0.97
CA SER A 402 1.53 -5.41 -1.20
C SER A 402 1.48 -4.49 0.02
N PHE A 403 1.47 -5.06 1.23
CA PHE A 403 1.48 -4.26 2.46
C PHE A 403 2.70 -3.33 2.53
N MET A 404 3.92 -3.85 2.29
CA MET A 404 5.11 -3.01 2.33
C MET A 404 5.14 -1.99 1.18
N ALA A 405 4.62 -2.32 0.00
CA ALA A 405 4.41 -1.34 -1.06
C ALA A 405 3.49 -0.19 -0.61
N ASN A 406 2.40 -0.51 0.10
CA ASN A 406 1.52 0.48 0.73
C ASN A 406 2.25 1.31 1.79
N VAL A 407 3.07 0.70 2.65
CA VAL A 407 3.87 1.44 3.66
C VAL A 407 4.78 2.47 2.99
N HIS A 408 5.46 2.11 1.89
CA HIS A 408 6.29 3.06 1.13
C HIS A 408 5.47 4.18 0.48
N CYS A 409 4.33 3.86 -0.13
CA CYS A 409 3.45 4.85 -0.75
C CYS A 409 2.83 5.80 0.29
N ALA A 410 2.32 5.26 1.39
CA ALA A 410 1.81 6.00 2.53
C ALA A 410 2.87 6.93 3.11
N ALA A 411 4.11 6.45 3.29
CA ALA A 411 5.22 7.28 3.77
C ALA A 411 5.47 8.50 2.85
N ALA A 412 5.36 8.33 1.54
CA ALA A 412 5.56 9.38 0.53
C ALA A 412 4.34 10.30 0.29
N THR A 413 3.24 10.11 1.01
CA THR A 413 1.97 10.80 0.77
C THR A 413 1.60 11.74 1.91
N GLN A 414 1.32 13.01 1.65
CA GLN A 414 1.10 13.99 2.73
C GLN A 414 -0.26 13.81 3.41
N ASN A 415 -1.35 13.76 2.64
CA ASN A 415 -2.75 13.66 3.10
C ASN A 415 -3.19 12.26 3.56
N PHE A 416 -2.24 11.37 3.86
CA PHE A 416 -2.49 10.01 4.35
C PHE A 416 -3.05 9.98 5.79
N LEU A 417 -4.08 9.16 6.01
CA LEU A 417 -4.77 8.98 7.30
C LEU A 417 -4.36 7.68 8.01
N ALA A 418 -4.65 6.53 7.38
CA ALA A 418 -4.39 5.19 7.91
C ALA A 418 -4.37 4.15 6.78
N LEU A 419 -3.66 3.04 7.02
CA LEU A 419 -3.50 1.91 6.11
C LEU A 419 -4.17 0.68 6.73
N GLU A 420 -4.98 -0.03 5.96
CA GLU A 420 -5.59 -1.27 6.41
C GLU A 420 -4.56 -2.34 6.73
N HIS A 421 -4.87 -3.17 7.73
CA HIS A 421 -4.21 -4.45 7.95
C HIS A 421 -5.27 -5.54 8.16
N HIS A 422 -5.79 -6.05 7.05
CA HIS A 422 -6.87 -7.04 7.04
C HIS A 422 -6.40 -8.45 7.52
N SER A 423 -5.10 -8.76 7.43
CA SER A 423 -4.54 -10.09 7.76
C SER A 423 -4.05 -10.21 9.22
N VAL A 424 -4.44 -9.29 10.09
CA VAL A 424 -4.02 -9.20 11.50
C VAL A 424 -4.21 -10.45 12.34
N ASP A 425 -5.19 -11.31 11.99
CA ASP A 425 -5.48 -12.56 12.70
C ASP A 425 -4.86 -13.80 12.05
N ILE A 426 -4.01 -13.63 11.02
CA ILE A 426 -3.28 -14.72 10.37
C ILE A 426 -1.87 -14.82 11.00
N PRO A 427 -1.60 -15.79 11.90
CA PRO A 427 -0.39 -15.74 12.75
C PRO A 427 0.94 -15.89 11.99
N TRP A 428 0.91 -16.52 10.82
CA TRP A 428 2.08 -16.78 9.96
C TRP A 428 2.25 -15.72 8.85
N TRP A 429 1.38 -14.71 8.78
CA TRP A 429 1.35 -13.76 7.68
C TRP A 429 2.64 -12.92 7.60
N GLU A 430 3.11 -12.36 8.72
CA GLU A 430 4.38 -11.61 8.75
C GLU A 430 5.59 -12.49 8.38
N ASP A 431 5.54 -13.79 8.73
CA ASP A 431 6.63 -14.75 8.50
C ASP A 431 6.83 -15.10 7.02
N LEU A 432 5.91 -14.69 6.12
CA LEU A 432 6.07 -14.86 4.66
C LEU A 432 7.26 -14.10 4.10
N VAL A 433 7.77 -13.11 4.83
CA VAL A 433 8.91 -12.29 4.41
C VAL A 433 9.87 -12.05 5.58
N THR A 434 11.08 -11.58 5.26
CA THR A 434 12.06 -11.09 6.23
C THR A 434 12.39 -9.64 5.92
N MET A 435 12.44 -8.79 6.96
CA MET A 435 12.85 -7.39 6.84
C MET A 435 14.36 -7.28 6.58
N THR A 436 14.76 -6.74 5.43
CA THR A 436 16.18 -6.66 5.05
C THR A 436 16.97 -5.59 5.82
N GLY A 437 16.27 -4.58 6.35
CA GLY A 437 16.83 -3.60 7.28
C GLY A 437 16.83 -4.06 8.75
N GLY A 438 16.32 -5.25 9.04
CA GLY A 438 16.01 -5.70 10.40
C GLY A 438 14.79 -4.98 10.98
N GLY A 439 14.53 -5.21 12.27
CA GLY A 439 13.37 -4.65 12.96
C GLY A 439 12.08 -5.46 12.73
N LYS A 440 10.96 -4.89 13.17
CA LYS A 440 9.62 -5.49 12.99
C LYS A 440 8.92 -4.86 11.80
N MET A 441 8.08 -5.64 11.12
CA MET A 441 7.18 -5.13 10.10
C MET A 441 6.05 -4.30 10.72
N ILE A 442 5.49 -4.80 11.82
CA ILE A 442 4.45 -4.13 12.58
C ILE A 442 4.92 -3.99 14.04
N ASP A 443 4.77 -2.79 14.60
CA ASP A 443 5.04 -2.50 16.01
C ASP A 443 3.90 -1.67 16.59
N LYS A 444 3.09 -2.31 17.45
CA LYS A 444 2.01 -1.68 18.21
C LYS A 444 1.02 -0.88 17.35
N GLY A 445 0.45 -1.49 16.30
CA GLY A 445 -0.57 -0.85 15.44
C GLY A 445 -0.02 0.14 14.42
N TYR A 446 1.31 0.17 14.25
CA TYR A 446 1.99 0.97 13.24
C TYR A 446 2.98 0.11 12.45
N ALA A 447 3.22 0.44 11.19
CA ALA A 447 4.29 -0.13 10.39
C ALA A 447 5.48 0.85 10.32
N PRO A 448 6.64 0.51 10.93
CA PRO A 448 7.86 1.30 10.77
C PRO A 448 8.30 1.35 9.31
N VAL A 449 8.64 2.54 8.82
CA VAL A 449 9.09 2.73 7.43
C VAL A 449 10.56 2.30 7.31
N PRO A 450 10.93 1.43 6.34
CA PRO A 450 12.34 1.10 6.12
C PRO A 450 13.12 2.35 5.66
N LEU A 451 14.12 2.79 6.44
CA LEU A 451 14.78 4.08 6.22
C LEU A 451 16.01 4.02 5.29
N ASP A 452 16.65 2.86 5.22
CA ASP A 452 17.88 2.61 4.45
C ASP A 452 17.85 1.29 3.65
N ALA A 453 16.93 0.38 3.98
CA ALA A 453 16.74 -0.88 3.28
C ALA A 453 16.28 -0.64 1.82
N PRO A 454 16.99 -1.18 0.82
CA PRO A 454 16.63 -0.98 -0.59
C PRO A 454 15.29 -1.60 -1.01
N GLY A 455 14.64 -0.99 -2.01
CA GLY A 455 13.38 -1.50 -2.56
C GLY A 455 12.25 -1.39 -1.55
N LEU A 456 11.46 -2.47 -1.42
CA LEU A 456 10.39 -2.59 -0.41
C LEU A 456 10.91 -2.94 1.01
N GLY A 457 12.22 -3.14 1.18
CA GLY A 457 12.81 -3.50 2.47
C GLY A 457 12.52 -4.92 2.94
N ILE A 458 12.13 -5.82 2.01
CA ILE A 458 11.75 -7.21 2.30
C ILE A 458 12.37 -8.21 1.33
N GLU A 459 12.52 -9.44 1.81
CA GLU A 459 12.81 -10.65 1.03
C GLU A 459 11.82 -11.76 1.37
N LEU A 460 11.51 -12.62 0.41
CA LEU A 460 10.59 -13.73 0.61
C LEU A 460 11.19 -14.81 1.53
N ASN A 461 10.39 -15.29 2.49
CA ASN A 461 10.70 -16.49 3.25
C ASN A 461 10.19 -17.72 2.49
N GLU A 462 11.10 -18.37 1.75
CA GLU A 462 10.76 -19.49 0.86
C GLU A 462 10.10 -20.67 1.60
N GLU A 463 10.56 -20.97 2.82
CA GLU A 463 10.02 -22.10 3.60
C GLU A 463 8.56 -21.87 3.99
N VAL A 464 8.25 -20.68 4.51
CA VAL A 464 6.91 -20.31 4.95
C VAL A 464 5.98 -20.16 3.75
N ILE A 465 6.42 -19.54 2.66
CA ILE A 465 5.59 -19.44 1.45
C ILE A 465 5.22 -20.82 0.93
N LYS A 466 6.18 -21.75 0.82
CA LYS A 466 5.90 -23.12 0.36
C LYS A 466 4.94 -23.87 1.27
N ALA A 467 5.02 -23.64 2.59
CA ALA A 467 4.09 -24.23 3.55
C ALA A 467 2.65 -23.69 3.41
N HIS A 468 2.49 -22.49 2.84
CA HIS A 468 1.21 -21.79 2.73
C HIS A 468 0.81 -21.46 1.28
N LEU A 469 1.25 -22.27 0.31
CA LEU A 469 0.74 -22.19 -1.07
C LEU A 469 -0.72 -22.62 -1.13
N HIS A 470 -1.48 -22.01 -2.04
CA HIS A 470 -2.88 -22.33 -2.21
C HIS A 470 -3.04 -23.75 -2.80
N PRO A 471 -3.98 -24.58 -2.31
CA PRO A 471 -4.11 -25.98 -2.76
C PRO A 471 -4.42 -26.16 -4.25
N SER A 472 -5.02 -25.15 -4.91
CA SER A 472 -5.29 -25.22 -6.36
C SER A 472 -4.04 -25.08 -7.22
N ASP A 473 -2.96 -24.51 -6.69
CA ASP A 473 -1.68 -24.34 -7.38
C ASP A 473 -0.55 -24.26 -6.35
N SER A 474 0.12 -25.39 -6.12
CA SER A 474 1.25 -25.53 -5.20
C SER A 474 2.61 -25.32 -5.89
N SER A 475 2.63 -24.74 -7.09
CA SER A 475 3.88 -24.39 -7.75
C SER A 475 4.53 -23.17 -7.11
N TYR A 476 5.86 -23.21 -6.95
CA TYR A 476 6.64 -22.11 -6.41
C TYR A 476 7.53 -21.52 -7.50
N PHE A 477 7.12 -20.38 -8.07
CA PHE A 477 7.83 -19.68 -9.16
C PHE A 477 8.28 -20.63 -10.29
N ALA A 478 7.37 -21.49 -10.74
CA ALA A 478 7.61 -22.38 -11.87
C ALA A 478 7.88 -21.59 -13.17
N PRO A 479 8.58 -22.18 -14.17
CA PRO A 479 8.82 -21.53 -15.45
C PRO A 479 7.52 -21.11 -16.16
N THR A 480 7.54 -19.91 -16.75
CA THR A 480 6.37 -19.31 -17.43
C THR A 480 6.67 -18.98 -18.90
N ASP A 481 7.54 -19.75 -19.56
CA ASP A 481 8.08 -19.44 -20.89
C ASP A 481 7.04 -19.25 -21.99
N MET A 482 5.89 -19.91 -21.86
CA MET A 482 4.73 -19.75 -22.76
C MET A 482 4.21 -18.31 -22.84
N TRP A 483 4.57 -17.45 -21.89
CA TRP A 483 4.20 -16.03 -21.84
C TRP A 483 5.27 -15.09 -22.42
N ASN A 484 6.44 -15.60 -22.81
CA ASN A 484 7.55 -14.77 -23.32
C ASN A 484 7.18 -14.06 -24.63
N GLU A 485 6.43 -14.74 -25.50
CA GLU A 485 6.13 -14.26 -26.85
C GLU A 485 4.64 -14.00 -27.07
N LYS A 486 3.77 -14.45 -26.15
CA LYS A 486 2.32 -14.37 -26.31
C LYS A 486 1.85 -12.91 -26.32
N ARG A 487 1.33 -12.46 -27.47
CA ARG A 487 0.81 -11.11 -27.69
C ARG A 487 -0.54 -11.17 -28.39
N SER A 488 -1.36 -10.16 -28.11
CA SER A 488 -2.64 -9.90 -28.76
C SER A 488 -2.54 -8.53 -29.45
N HIS A 489 -3.38 -8.29 -30.46
CA HIS A 489 -3.38 -7.04 -31.23
C HIS A 489 -4.25 -5.98 -30.53
N ASP A 490 -3.78 -5.48 -29.39
CA ASP A 490 -4.59 -4.66 -28.46
C ASP A 490 -4.49 -3.15 -28.71
N ARG A 491 -4.03 -2.72 -29.88
CA ARG A 491 -3.86 -1.28 -30.18
C ARG A 491 -5.23 -0.61 -30.25
N THR A 492 -5.40 0.49 -29.51
CA THR A 492 -6.68 1.23 -29.41
C THR A 492 -6.84 2.35 -30.45
N TYR A 493 -5.90 2.49 -31.38
CA TYR A 493 -5.88 3.54 -32.40
C TYR A 493 -5.28 3.04 -33.73
N SER A 494 -5.69 3.65 -34.85
CA SER A 494 -5.31 3.24 -36.22
C SER A 494 -3.90 3.62 -36.61
#